data_AF-A0AAN9QRT7-F1
#
_entry.id   AF-A0AAN9QRT7-F1
#
_cell.length_a   1.000
_cell.length_b   1.000
_cell.length_c   1.000
_cell.angle_alpha   90.00
_cell.angle_beta   90.00
_cell.angle_gamma   90.00
#
_symmetry.space_group_name_H-M   'P 1'
#
loop_
_entity.id
_entity.type
_entity.pdbx_description
1 polymer ?
#
loop_
_entity_poly.entity_id
_entity_poly.type
_entity_poly.pdbx_seq_one_letter_code
_entity_poly.pdbx_strand_id
1 'polypeptide(L)'
;MADDFEFADKVPPSFDRVGNVIQDSSKGFNPGLIVLLLVVGLLLIFLVGNYVLYVYAQKTLPPRKKKPVSKKKMKKERLKQGISAPGE
;
A
#
# COMPACT_ATOMS: atom_id res chain seq x y z
N MET A 1 40.74 -40.80 -12.95
CA MET A 1 41.30 -40.03 -11.80
C MET A 1 42.23 -38.90 -12.23
N ALA A 2 42.87 -38.94 -13.41
CA ALA A 2 43.58 -37.76 -13.95
C ALA A 2 42.65 -36.83 -14.75
N ASP A 3 41.60 -37.39 -15.36
CA ASP A 3 40.66 -36.67 -16.23
C ASP A 3 39.70 -35.73 -15.46
N ASP A 4 39.47 -35.99 -14.17
CA ASP A 4 38.62 -35.16 -13.31
C ASP A 4 39.29 -33.83 -12.93
N PHE A 5 40.63 -33.81 -12.84
CA PHE A 5 41.40 -32.60 -12.52
C PHE A 5 41.57 -31.69 -13.75
N GLU A 6 41.64 -32.25 -14.96
CA GLU A 6 41.78 -31.47 -16.20
C GLU A 6 40.47 -30.74 -16.59
N PHE A 7 39.32 -31.28 -16.19
CA PHE A 7 38.02 -30.64 -16.41
C PHE A 7 37.77 -29.47 -15.45
N ALA A 8 38.37 -29.50 -14.25
CA ALA A 8 38.26 -28.41 -13.27
C ALA A 8 39.06 -27.15 -13.66
N ASP A 9 40.11 -27.29 -14.49
CA ASP A 9 40.87 -26.16 -15.05
C ASP A 9 40.23 -25.57 -16.32
N LYS A 10 39.24 -26.27 -16.90
CA LYS A 10 38.49 -25.86 -18.10
C LYS A 10 37.09 -25.33 -17.75
N VAL A 11 36.91 -24.70 -16.60
CA VAL A 11 35.67 -23.96 -16.32
C VAL A 11 35.67 -22.70 -17.18
N PRO A 12 34.65 -22.45 -18.01
CA PRO A 12 34.60 -21.24 -18.80
C PRO A 12 34.46 -20.03 -17.86
N PRO A 13 35.10 -18.88 -18.18
CA PRO A 13 35.15 -17.69 -17.32
C PRO A 13 33.77 -17.06 -17.02
N SER A 14 32.71 -17.60 -17.62
CA SER A 14 31.31 -17.27 -17.33
C SER A 14 30.85 -17.74 -15.94
N PHE A 15 31.36 -18.85 -15.39
CA PHE A 15 30.99 -19.30 -14.05
C PHE A 15 31.67 -18.47 -12.94
N ASP A 16 32.91 -18.02 -13.15
CA ASP A 16 33.63 -17.15 -12.21
C ASP A 16 32.94 -15.80 -12.00
N ARG A 17 32.32 -15.24 -13.06
CA ARG A 17 31.51 -14.03 -12.95
C ARG A 17 30.29 -14.22 -12.06
N VAL A 18 29.61 -15.36 -12.17
CA VAL A 18 28.43 -15.65 -11.34
C VAL A 18 28.84 -15.86 -9.88
N GLY A 19 29.96 -16.55 -9.64
CA GLY A 19 30.55 -16.70 -8.30
C GLY A 19 30.87 -15.35 -7.64
N ASN A 20 31.54 -14.44 -8.36
CA ASN A 20 31.87 -13.11 -7.85
C ASN A 20 30.63 -12.26 -7.56
N VAL A 21 29.58 -12.28 -8.41
CA VAL A 21 28.35 -11.52 -8.16
C VAL A 21 27.62 -12.01 -6.90
N ILE A 22 27.62 -13.32 -6.66
CA ILE A 22 27.02 -13.92 -5.45
C ILE A 22 27.89 -13.63 -4.22
N GLN A 23 29.22 -13.65 -4.36
CA GLN A 23 30.17 -13.39 -3.28
C GLN A 23 30.19 -11.91 -2.88
N ASP A 24 30.06 -10.98 -3.83
CA ASP A 24 29.88 -9.54 -3.56
C ASP A 24 28.54 -9.22 -2.89
N SER A 25 27.53 -10.08 -3.09
CA SER A 25 26.23 -9.98 -2.41
C SER A 25 26.28 -10.39 -0.93
N SER A 26 27.39 -10.99 -0.46
CA SER A 26 27.59 -11.33 0.96
C SER A 26 28.05 -10.14 1.82
N LYS A 27 28.33 -9.01 1.18
CA LYS A 27 28.58 -7.73 1.86
C LYS A 27 27.24 -7.19 2.35
N GLY A 28 26.95 -7.43 3.63
CA GLY A 28 25.65 -7.12 4.25
C GLY A 28 25.14 -5.70 3.96
N PHE A 29 23.82 -5.53 4.03
CA PHE A 29 23.18 -4.26 3.70
C PHE A 29 23.79 -3.08 4.49
N ASN A 30 24.06 -1.98 3.79
CA ASN A 30 24.54 -0.76 4.41
C ASN A 30 23.56 -0.29 5.50
N PRO A 31 24.06 0.14 6.67
CA PRO A 31 23.19 0.58 7.77
C PRO A 31 22.30 1.75 7.34
N GLY A 32 22.80 2.67 6.50
CA GLY A 32 22.00 3.76 5.94
C GLY A 32 20.85 3.28 5.05
N LEU A 33 21.05 2.23 4.26
CA LEU A 33 19.98 1.64 3.44
C LEU A 33 18.94 0.93 4.30
N ILE A 34 19.37 0.23 5.35
CA ILE A 34 18.46 -0.41 6.31
C ILE A 34 17.58 0.66 6.97
N VAL A 35 18.19 1.75 7.46
CA VAL A 35 17.46 2.85 8.09
C VAL A 35 16.50 3.51 7.10
N LEU A 36 16.92 3.74 5.85
CA LEU A 36 16.05 4.31 4.82
C LEU A 36 14.83 3.42 4.56
N LEU A 37 15.04 2.11 4.41
CA LEU A 37 13.95 1.15 4.25
C LEU A 37 13.03 1.11 5.47
N LEU A 38 13.57 1.15 6.68
CA LEU A 38 12.77 1.16 7.90
C LEU A 38 11.92 2.42 8.01
N VAL A 39 12.48 3.60 7.75
CA VAL A 39 11.74 4.87 7.85
C VAL A 39 10.66 4.94 6.77
N VAL A 40 11.00 4.65 5.51
CA VAL A 40 10.02 4.66 4.41
C VAL A 40 8.95 3.58 4.63
N GLY A 41 9.36 2.38 5.06
CA GLY A 41 8.45 1.27 5.36
C GLY A 41 7.50 1.59 6.51
N LEU A 42 7.99 2.15 7.62
CA LEU A 42 7.16 2.59 8.74
C LEU A 42 6.14 3.65 8.31
N LEU A 43 6.58 4.65 7.53
CA LEU A 43 5.69 5.70 7.04
C LEU A 43 4.61 5.13 6.11
N LEU A 44 4.97 4.22 5.20
CA LEU A 44 4.01 3.57 4.31
C LEU A 44 3.00 2.73 5.08
N ILE A 45 3.45 1.89 6.01
CA ILE A 45 2.57 1.05 6.84
C ILE A 45 1.64 1.94 7.68
N PHE A 46 2.16 3.02 8.26
CA PHE A 46 1.37 3.96 9.04
C PHE A 46 0.29 4.65 8.18
N LEU A 47 0.64 5.13 6.99
CA LEU A 47 -0.30 5.80 6.09
C LEU A 47 -1.37 4.83 5.57
N VAL A 48 -0.96 3.66 5.10
CA VAL A 48 -1.88 2.64 4.56
C VAL A 48 -2.78 2.11 5.68
N GLY A 49 -2.23 1.77 6.83
CA GLY A 49 -2.99 1.30 7.98
C GLY A 49 -4.02 2.33 8.44
N ASN A 50 -3.63 3.60 8.53
CA ASN A 50 -4.54 4.69 8.89
C ASN A 50 -5.61 4.93 7.82
N TYR A 51 -5.24 4.87 6.54
CA TYR A 51 -6.20 5.03 5.45
C TYR A 51 -7.24 3.91 5.44
N VAL A 52 -6.81 2.65 5.58
CA VAL A 52 -7.70 1.50 5.66
C VAL A 52 -8.61 1.62 6.87
N LEU A 53 -8.07 2.00 8.04
CA LEU A 53 -8.85 2.18 9.25
C LEU A 53 -9.87 3.33 9.10
N TYR A 54 -9.49 4.43 8.46
CA TYR A 54 -10.37 5.56 8.14
C TYR A 54 -11.52 5.14 7.22
N VAL A 55 -11.23 4.37 6.18
CA VAL A 55 -12.25 3.86 5.25
C VAL A 55 -13.17 2.85 5.96
N TYR A 56 -12.61 1.97 6.79
CA TYR A 56 -13.38 1.01 7.57
C TYR A 56 -14.30 1.70 8.57
N ALA A 57 -13.77 2.71 9.27
CA ALA A 57 -14.56 3.55 10.17
C ALA A 57 -15.67 4.25 9.39
N GLN A 58 -15.41 4.85 8.22
CA GLN A 58 -16.48 5.48 7.43
C GLN A 58 -17.58 4.51 6.96
N LYS A 59 -17.24 3.24 6.71
CA LYS A 59 -18.23 2.21 6.36
C LYS A 59 -19.07 1.75 7.54
N THR A 60 -18.51 1.75 8.74
CA THR A 60 -19.18 1.32 9.98
C THR A 60 -19.83 2.47 10.74
N LEU A 61 -19.39 3.70 10.48
CA LEU A 61 -19.97 4.92 11.04
C LEU A 61 -21.37 5.11 10.43
N PRO A 62 -22.41 5.25 11.27
CA PRO A 62 -23.73 5.54 10.76
C PRO A 62 -23.69 6.86 9.97
N PRO A 63 -24.45 6.97 8.86
CA PRO A 63 -24.44 8.14 8.01
C PRO A 63 -24.61 9.38 8.87
N ARG A 64 -23.60 10.27 8.84
CA ARG A 64 -23.56 11.48 9.67
C ARG A 64 -24.93 12.13 9.58
N LYS A 65 -25.64 12.20 10.70
CA LYS A 65 -26.99 12.77 10.75
C LYS A 65 -26.89 14.17 10.16
N LYS A 66 -27.31 14.32 8.89
CA LYS A 66 -27.45 15.62 8.26
C LYS A 66 -28.32 16.41 9.22
N LYS A 67 -27.90 17.63 9.57
CA LYS A 67 -28.68 18.49 10.48
C LYS A 67 -30.13 18.41 10.02
N PRO A 68 -31.08 18.03 10.90
CA PRO A 68 -32.46 17.81 10.49
C PRO A 68 -32.90 19.05 9.74
N VAL A 69 -33.22 18.85 8.46
CA VAL A 69 -33.61 19.96 7.60
C VAL A 69 -34.88 20.51 8.21
N SER A 70 -34.83 21.77 8.67
CA SER A 70 -35.98 22.43 9.29
C SER A 70 -37.21 22.18 8.44
N LYS A 71 -38.35 21.86 9.07
CA LYS A 71 -39.62 21.61 8.37
C LYS A 71 -39.95 22.72 7.35
N LYS A 72 -39.53 23.97 7.62
CA LYS A 72 -39.63 25.11 6.68
C LYS A 72 -38.80 24.91 5.41
N LYS A 73 -37.55 24.45 5.52
CA LYS A 73 -36.68 24.13 4.37
C LYS A 73 -37.20 22.91 3.61
N MET A 74 -37.67 21.88 4.30
CA MET A 74 -38.23 20.69 3.66
C MET A 74 -39.50 21.03 2.87
N LYS A 75 -40.42 21.81 3.43
CA LYS A 75 -41.61 22.30 2.72
C LYS A 75 -41.23 23.19 1.52
N LYS A 76 -40.23 24.06 1.67
CA LYS A 76 -39.73 24.93 0.58
C LYS A 76 -39.11 24.14 -0.57
N GLU A 77 -38.35 23.08 -0.28
CA GLU A 77 -37.80 22.18 -1.30
C GLU A 77 -38.89 21.33 -1.96
N ARG A 78 -39.84 20.77 -1.19
CA ARG A 78 -40.97 20.01 -1.72
C ARG A 78 -41.87 20.85 -2.65
N LEU A 79 -42.13 22.11 -2.29
CA LEU A 79 -42.85 23.07 -3.12
C LEU A 79 -42.07 23.46 -4.39
N LYS A 80 -40.74 23.62 -4.30
CA LYS A 80 -39.87 23.87 -5.46
C LYS A 80 -39.79 22.68 -6.42
N GLN A 81 -39.89 21.46 -5.89
CA GLN A 81 -39.90 20.23 -6.66
C GLN A 81 -41.27 19.90 -7.25
N GLY A 82 -42.30 20.73 -7.02
CA GLY A 82 -43.65 20.52 -7.56
C GLY A 82 -44.36 19.29 -7.01
N ILE A 83 -43.88 18.73 -5.89
CA ILE A 83 -44.46 17.53 -5.29
C ILE A 83 -45.73 17.99 -4.55
N SER A 84 -46.90 17.62 -5.08
CA SER A 84 -48.18 17.85 -4.41
C SER A 84 -48.13 17.28 -3.00
N ALA A 85 -48.77 17.98 -2.05
CA ALA A 85 -48.76 17.59 -0.66
C ALA A 85 -49.27 16.14 -0.53
N PRO A 86 -48.65 15.30 0.32
CA PRO A 86 -49.17 13.96 0.59
C PRO A 86 -50.51 14.11 1.34
N GLY A 87 -51.60 14.15 0.58
CA GLY A 87 -52.94 14.45 1.09
C GLY A 87 -53.91 15.01 0.04
N GLU A 88 -53.77 14.60 -1.22
CA GLU A 88 -54.93 14.41 -2.12
C GLU A 88 -55.23 12.90 -2.20
#